data_AF-A0A7I7ZTE6-F1
#
_entry.id   AF-A0A7I7ZTE6-F1
#
_cell.length_a   1.000
_cell.length_b   1.000
_cell.length_c   1.000
_cell.angle_alpha   90.00
_cell.angle_beta   90.00
_cell.angle_gamma   90.00
#
_symmetry.space_group_name_H-M   'P 1'
#
loop_
_entity.id
_entity.type
_entity.pdbx_description
1 polymer ?
#
loop_
_entity_poly.entity_id
_entity_poly.type
_entity_poly.pdbx_seq_one_letter_code
_entity_poly.pdbx_strand_id
1 'polypeptide(L)'
;MTPQTRENDAETKRLRARLRSRRDDCHICLKPIDYQAHYLNPWAFQMDHLVQFAHGGPTIEANVAASHRACNRRRSDTIDGITIAAAYRLGIPLDPTKTASAYGHTTPSEPPPCTTPNGQLCERHGGTHNPQPGTHWVTRRRWW
;
A
#
# COMPACT_ATOMS: atom_id res chain seq x y z
N MET A 1 16.33 1.87 -16.44
CA MET A 1 15.69 1.80 -15.11
C MET A 1 16.33 0.67 -14.35
N THR A 2 17.30 0.97 -13.48
CA THR A 2 17.96 -0.03 -12.66
C THR A 2 16.92 -0.67 -11.75
N PRO A 3 16.75 -2.00 -11.75
CA PRO A 3 15.85 -2.65 -10.81
C PRO A 3 16.36 -2.33 -9.41
N GLN A 4 15.55 -1.60 -8.63
CA GLN A 4 15.80 -1.41 -7.20
C GLN A 4 15.70 -2.80 -6.56
N THR A 5 16.84 -3.47 -6.43
CA THR A 5 16.95 -4.76 -5.75
C THR A 5 16.29 -4.59 -4.40
N ARG A 6 15.33 -5.47 -4.04
CA ARG A 6 14.77 -5.51 -2.68
C ARG A 6 15.88 -5.94 -1.74
N GLU A 7 16.68 -4.97 -1.30
CA GLU A 7 17.72 -5.16 -0.31
C GLU A 7 17.02 -5.55 0.99
N ASN A 8 16.97 -6.85 1.25
CA ASN A 8 16.67 -7.41 2.58
C ASN A 8 17.89 -7.17 3.48
N ASP A 9 18.25 -5.90 3.62
CA ASP A 9 19.51 -5.46 4.21
C ASP A 9 19.55 -5.73 5.72
N ALA A 10 20.71 -6.15 6.21
CA ALA A 10 20.95 -6.39 7.63
C ALA A 10 20.67 -5.13 8.46
N GLU A 11 20.90 -3.94 7.90
CA GLU A 11 20.56 -2.68 8.58
C GLU A 11 19.05 -2.50 8.74
N THR A 12 18.27 -2.80 7.71
CA THR A 12 16.79 -2.77 7.77
C THR A 12 16.27 -3.71 8.85
N LYS A 13 16.84 -4.91 8.98
CA LYS A 13 16.48 -5.86 10.05
C LYS A 13 16.84 -5.32 11.43
N ARG A 14 18.04 -4.75 11.59
CA ARG A 14 18.49 -4.12 12.85
C ARG A 14 17.63 -2.93 13.23
N LEU A 15 17.26 -2.10 12.27
CA LEU A 15 16.41 -0.93 12.47
C LEU A 15 15.00 -1.35 12.88
N ARG A 16 14.42 -2.34 12.18
CA ARG A 16 13.13 -2.93 12.57
C ARG A 16 13.17 -3.51 13.98
N ALA A 17 14.23 -4.22 14.35
CA ALA A 17 14.39 -4.80 15.68
C ALA A 17 14.46 -3.71 16.76
N ARG A 18 15.27 -2.66 16.55
CA ARG A 18 15.38 -1.50 17.44
C ARG A 18 14.04 -0.79 17.62
N LEU A 19 13.34 -0.51 16.52
CA LEU A 19 12.03 0.12 16.56
C LEU A 19 11.00 -0.76 17.27
N ARG A 20 11.04 -2.07 17.05
CA ARG A 20 10.16 -3.03 17.73
C ARG A 20 10.40 -3.09 19.23
N SER A 21 11.66 -2.96 19.68
CA SER A 21 11.98 -2.99 21.12
C SER A 21 11.50 -1.76 21.88
N ARG A 22 11.29 -0.63 21.20
CA ARG A 22 10.80 0.61 21.83
C ARG A 22 9.35 0.51 22.33
N ARG A 23 8.56 -0.41 21.77
CA ARG A 23 7.15 -0.63 22.11
C ARG A 23 6.28 0.65 21.97
N ASP A 24 6.64 1.52 21.03
CA ASP A 24 5.92 2.77 20.77
C ASP A 24 4.47 2.50 20.28
N ASP A 25 3.59 3.48 20.50
CA ASP A 25 2.24 3.47 19.93
C ASP A 25 2.27 3.71 18.41
N CYS A 26 1.17 3.37 17.73
CA CYS A 26 1.05 3.58 16.28
C CYS A 26 1.11 5.08 15.94
N HIS A 27 2.10 5.50 15.15
CA HIS A 27 2.25 6.92 14.80
C HIS A 27 1.10 7.48 13.94
N ILE A 28 0.35 6.61 13.26
CA ILE A 28 -0.75 7.00 12.37
C ILE A 28 -2.04 7.25 13.15
N CYS A 29 -2.41 6.35 14.07
CA CYS A 29 -3.70 6.41 14.77
C CYS A 29 -3.57 6.66 16.29
N LEU A 30 -2.35 6.74 16.80
CA LEU A 30 -1.99 7.01 18.19
C LEU A 30 -2.52 5.98 19.20
N LYS A 31 -2.82 4.76 18.74
CA LYS A 31 -3.28 3.65 19.60
C LYS A 31 -2.16 2.63 19.84
N PRO A 32 -2.20 1.88 20.96
CA PRO A 32 -1.24 0.82 21.25
C PRO A 32 -1.18 -0.25 20.18
N ILE A 33 0.04 -0.73 19.90
CA ILE A 33 0.30 -1.83 18.98
C ILE A 33 0.35 -3.15 19.76
N ASP A 34 -0.28 -4.20 19.23
CA ASP A 34 -0.08 -5.54 19.74
C ASP A 34 1.20 -6.12 19.16
N TYR A 35 2.27 -6.03 19.93
CA TYR A 35 3.58 -6.55 19.57
C TYR A 35 3.68 -8.07 19.64
N GLN A 36 2.75 -8.78 20.31
CA GLN A 36 2.75 -10.24 20.36
C GLN A 36 1.89 -10.86 19.26
N ALA A 37 1.07 -10.05 18.59
CA ALA A 37 0.22 -10.51 17.51
C ALA A 37 1.01 -11.17 16.36
N HIS A 38 0.37 -12.18 15.77
CA HIS A 38 0.82 -12.79 14.52
C HIS A 38 0.96 -11.73 13.42
N TYR A 39 1.99 -11.84 12.56
CA TYR A 39 2.34 -10.80 11.58
C TYR A 39 1.25 -10.47 10.54
N LEU A 40 0.21 -11.31 10.40
CA LEU A 40 -0.96 -11.05 9.55
C LEU A 40 -2.07 -10.28 10.25
N ASN A 41 -2.04 -10.18 11.58
CA ASN A 41 -3.07 -9.51 12.36
C ASN A 41 -3.09 -8.01 12.01
N PRO A 42 -4.28 -7.39 11.84
CA PRO A 42 -4.42 -5.95 11.61
C PRO A 42 -3.66 -5.06 12.61
N TRP A 43 -3.60 -5.46 13.88
CA TRP A 43 -2.98 -4.74 15.00
C TRP A 43 -1.51 -5.12 15.24
N ALA A 44 -0.95 -6.01 14.41
CA ALA A 44 0.45 -6.37 14.51
C ALA A 44 1.36 -5.19 14.14
N PHE A 45 2.52 -5.14 14.79
CA PHE A 45 3.57 -4.17 14.49
C PHE A 45 4.08 -4.28 13.04
N GLN A 46 4.24 -3.12 12.41
CA GLN A 46 5.05 -2.92 11.22
C GLN A 46 5.94 -1.69 11.36
N MET A 47 7.13 -1.77 10.77
CA MET A 47 7.99 -0.61 10.53
C MET A 47 7.44 0.12 9.30
N ASP A 48 6.94 1.33 9.50
CA ASP A 48 6.46 2.22 8.45
C ASP A 48 7.51 3.30 8.16
N HIS A 49 7.60 3.70 6.90
CA HIS A 49 8.45 4.80 6.45
C HIS A 49 7.63 6.08 6.45
N LEU A 50 8.08 7.11 7.17
CA LEU A 50 7.39 8.40 7.25
C LEU A 50 7.33 9.07 5.87
N VAL A 51 8.47 9.12 5.18
CA VAL A 51 8.55 9.33 3.73
C VAL A 51 8.72 7.97 3.07
N GLN A 52 7.77 7.56 2.24
CA GLN A 52 7.77 6.25 1.61
C GLN A 52 8.90 6.11 0.59
N PHE A 53 9.36 4.87 0.36
CA PHE A 53 10.40 4.56 -0.62
C PHE A 53 10.04 5.03 -2.05
N ALA A 54 8.75 4.96 -2.42
CA ALA A 54 8.25 5.45 -3.71
C ALA A 54 8.52 6.95 -3.95
N HIS A 55 8.66 7.71 -2.86
CA HIS A 55 8.91 9.15 -2.84
C HIS A 55 10.36 9.50 -2.47
N GLY A 56 11.28 8.52 -2.57
CA GLY A 56 12.70 8.74 -2.29
C GLY A 56 13.06 8.72 -0.80
N GLY A 57 12.17 8.22 0.06
CA GLY A 57 12.44 8.09 1.49
C GLY A 57 13.56 7.08 1.81
N PRO A 58 14.62 7.48 2.55
CA PRO A 58 15.70 6.58 2.93
C PRO A 58 15.30 5.66 4.09
N THR A 59 15.95 4.50 4.20
CA THR A 59 15.77 3.58 5.33
C THR A 59 16.72 3.93 6.47
N ILE A 60 16.38 4.98 7.22
CA ILE A 60 17.14 5.47 8.36
C ILE A 60 16.25 5.62 9.59
N GLU A 61 16.85 5.65 10.78
CA GLU A 61 16.11 5.76 12.04
C GLU A 61 15.22 7.01 12.11
N ALA A 62 15.66 8.13 11.54
CA ALA A 62 14.86 9.35 11.49
C ALA A 62 13.64 9.27 10.58
N ASN A 63 13.56 8.31 9.65
CA ASN A 63 12.48 8.18 8.65
C ASN A 63 11.57 6.97 8.90
N VAL A 64 11.70 6.27 10.03
CA VAL A 64 10.84 5.11 10.35
C VAL A 64 10.11 5.31 11.66
N ALA A 65 8.89 4.76 11.74
CA ALA A 65 8.08 4.79 12.94
C ALA A 65 7.22 3.52 13.10
N ALA A 66 6.79 3.24 14.33
CA ALA A 66 5.98 2.08 14.64
C ALA A 66 4.55 2.28 14.17
N SER A 67 3.97 1.28 13.50
CA SER A 67 2.60 1.34 13.00
C SER A 67 1.89 -0.01 13.17
N HIS A 68 0.56 0.02 13.19
CA HIS A 68 -0.21 -1.19 12.92
C HIS A 68 -0.08 -1.60 11.45
N ARG A 69 -0.08 -2.90 11.18
CA ARG A 69 -0.17 -3.46 9.84
C ARG A 69 -1.33 -2.89 9.02
N ALA A 70 -2.51 -2.78 9.61
CA ALA A 70 -3.68 -2.25 8.91
C ALA A 70 -3.57 -0.76 8.60
N CYS A 71 -3.04 0.04 9.53
CA CYS A 71 -2.82 1.48 9.32
C CYS A 71 -1.78 1.71 8.23
N ASN A 72 -0.63 1.04 8.30
CA ASN A 72 0.42 1.12 7.28
C ASN A 72 -0.11 0.75 5.89
N ARG A 73 -0.83 -0.37 5.79
CA ARG A 73 -1.43 -0.82 4.53
C ARG A 73 -2.44 0.17 3.95
N ARG A 74 -3.22 0.85 4.80
CA ARG A 74 -4.19 1.88 4.37
C ARG A 74 -3.49 3.17 3.94
N ARG A 75 -2.42 3.56 4.62
CA ARG A 75 -1.61 4.75 4.30
C ARG A 75 -0.89 4.60 2.96
N SER A 76 -0.35 3.41 2.67
CA SER A 76 0.33 3.12 1.40
C SER A 76 1.41 4.18 1.09
N ASP A 77 1.63 4.44 -0.20
CA ASP A 77 2.42 5.52 -0.78
C ASP A 77 1.68 6.87 -0.84
N THR A 78 0.69 7.11 0.03
CA THR A 78 -0.02 8.39 0.04
C THR A 78 0.86 9.51 0.58
N ILE A 79 0.88 10.65 -0.11
CA ILE A 79 1.50 11.88 0.37
C ILE A 79 0.51 12.55 1.34
N ASP A 80 0.59 12.18 2.62
CA ASP A 80 -0.21 12.76 3.70
C ASP A 80 0.57 13.81 4.49
N GLY A 81 -0.06 14.41 5.51
CA GLY A 81 0.58 15.38 6.38
C GLY A 81 1.84 14.84 7.08
N ILE A 82 1.87 13.53 7.38
CA ILE A 82 3.04 12.86 7.96
C ILE A 82 4.20 12.83 6.95
N THR A 83 3.93 12.43 5.70
CA THR A 83 4.93 12.43 4.62
C THR A 83 5.46 13.84 4.38
N ILE A 84 4.59 14.84 4.29
CA ILE A 84 4.97 16.24 4.05
C ILE A 84 5.87 16.75 5.18
N ALA A 85 5.47 16.56 6.44
CA ALA A 85 6.25 17.00 7.59
C ALA A 85 7.60 16.29 7.69
N ALA A 86 7.64 14.98 7.44
CA ALA A 86 8.87 14.20 7.47
C ALA A 86 9.82 14.57 6.33
N ALA A 87 9.30 14.77 5.12
CA ALA A 87 10.09 15.18 3.96
C ALA A 87 10.71 16.56 4.18
N TYR A 88 9.93 17.51 4.70
CA TYR A 88 10.44 18.83 5.08
C TYR A 88 11.58 18.73 6.10
N ARG A 89 11.38 17.97 7.18
CA ARG A 89 12.41 17.77 8.22
C ARG A 89 13.69 17.12 7.69
N LEU A 90 13.56 16.22 6.72
CA LEU A 90 14.68 15.47 6.15
C LEU A 90 15.30 16.15 4.92
N GLY A 91 14.75 17.28 4.45
CA GLY A 91 15.19 17.94 3.22
C GLY A 91 14.96 17.12 1.95
N ILE A 92 13.95 16.23 1.96
CA ILE A 92 13.63 15.37 0.82
C ILE A 92 12.61 16.09 -0.07
N PRO A 93 12.90 16.34 -1.35
CA PRO A 93 11.93 16.94 -2.26
C PRO A 93 10.80 15.93 -2.53
N LEU A 94 9.56 16.35 -2.30
CA LEU A 94 8.38 15.60 -2.72
C LEU A 94 7.99 16.04 -4.13
N ASP A 95 7.71 15.07 -4.99
CA ASP A 95 7.14 15.31 -6.29
C ASP A 95 5.60 15.36 -6.15
N PRO A 96 4.96 16.54 -6.25
CA PRO A 96 3.52 16.66 -6.10
C PRO A 96 2.76 15.98 -7.24
N THR A 97 3.42 15.66 -8.35
CA THR A 97 2.82 14.93 -9.47
C THR A 97 2.80 13.42 -9.23
N LYS A 98 3.60 12.91 -8.29
CA LYS A 98 3.54 11.54 -7.77
C LYS A 98 2.56 11.42 -6.60
N THR A 99 1.33 11.89 -6.77
CA THR A 99 0.27 11.57 -5.81
C THR A 99 0.09 10.06 -5.69
N ALA A 100 -0.20 9.62 -4.46
CA ALA A 100 -0.61 8.28 -4.04
C ALA A 100 -0.98 7.38 -5.22
N SER A 101 -0.12 6.43 -5.56
CA SER A 101 -0.25 5.42 -6.60
C SER A 101 -1.17 5.72 -7.79
N ALA A 102 -0.64 5.49 -8.99
CA ALA A 102 -1.44 5.12 -10.16
C ALA A 102 -2.35 3.86 -9.92
N TYR A 103 -2.30 3.22 -8.74
CA TYR A 103 -3.32 2.31 -8.21
C TYR A 103 -4.43 2.99 -7.39
N GLY A 104 -4.59 4.30 -7.52
CA GLY A 104 -5.86 4.93 -7.24
C GLY A 104 -6.92 4.17 -8.02
N HIS A 105 -8.02 3.83 -7.35
CA HIS A 105 -9.26 3.56 -8.03
C HIS A 105 -9.63 4.87 -8.74
N THR A 106 -9.02 5.16 -9.90
CA THR A 106 -9.70 5.95 -10.90
C THR A 106 -10.97 5.17 -11.13
N THR A 107 -12.09 5.64 -10.59
CA THR A 107 -13.39 5.32 -11.17
C THR A 107 -13.21 5.69 -12.63
N PRO A 108 -13.09 4.72 -13.56
CA PRO A 108 -13.08 5.07 -14.96
C PRO A 108 -14.38 5.82 -15.17
N SER A 109 -14.35 6.98 -15.84
CA SER A 109 -15.56 7.50 -16.47
C SER A 109 -16.22 6.30 -17.15
N GLU A 110 -17.46 5.98 -16.75
CA GLU A 110 -18.11 4.71 -17.07
C GLU A 110 -17.90 4.40 -18.57
N PRO A 111 -17.11 3.37 -18.92
CA PRO A 111 -16.87 3.06 -20.31
C PRO A 111 -18.23 2.81 -20.97
N PRO A 112 -18.45 3.25 -22.23
CA PRO A 112 -19.75 3.06 -22.88
C PRO A 112 -20.15 1.59 -22.78
N PRO A 113 -21.42 1.30 -22.42
CA PRO A 113 -21.85 -0.05 -22.10
C PRO A 113 -21.51 -0.99 -23.24
N CYS A 114 -21.02 -2.16 -22.89
CA CYS A 114 -20.77 -3.21 -23.88
C CYS A 114 -22.10 -3.67 -24.47
N THR A 115 -22.18 -3.74 -25.79
CA THR A 115 -23.38 -4.18 -26.52
C THR A 115 -23.36 -5.68 -26.86
N THR A 116 -22.30 -6.41 -26.51
CA THR A 116 -22.21 -7.86 -26.76
C THR A 116 -23.27 -8.61 -25.94
N PRO A 117 -24.10 -9.48 -26.57
CA PRO A 117 -25.15 -10.22 -25.85
C PRO A 117 -24.61 -11.12 -24.74
N ASN A 118 -25.41 -11.32 -23.69
CA ASN A 118 -25.11 -12.27 -22.63
C ASN A 118 -24.88 -13.68 -23.19
N GLY A 119 -23.87 -14.38 -22.69
CA GLY A 119 -23.48 -15.71 -23.19
C GLY A 119 -22.62 -15.70 -24.46
N GLN A 120 -22.29 -14.53 -25.02
CA GLN A 120 -21.38 -14.41 -26.16
C GLN A 120 -19.98 -13.94 -25.75
N LEU A 121 -18.99 -14.38 -26.52
CA LEU A 121 -17.59 -13.96 -26.36
C LEU A 121 -17.43 -12.49 -26.77
N CYS A 122 -16.80 -11.69 -25.93
CA CYS A 122 -16.49 -10.29 -26.20
C CYS A 122 -14.98 -10.11 -26.32
N GLU A 123 -14.51 -9.72 -27.50
CA GLU A 123 -13.09 -9.43 -27.75
C GLU A 123 -12.61 -8.21 -26.95
N ARG A 124 -13.48 -7.23 -26.70
CA ARG A 124 -13.18 -6.04 -25.87
C ARG A 124 -12.84 -6.41 -24.42
N HIS A 125 -13.49 -7.44 -23.86
CA HIS A 125 -13.28 -7.88 -22.48
C HIS A 125 -12.50 -9.20 -22.37
N GLY A 126 -12.11 -9.80 -23.50
CA GLY A 126 -11.40 -11.08 -23.56
C GLY A 126 -12.15 -12.25 -22.93
N GLY A 127 -13.49 -12.25 -22.95
CA GLY A 127 -14.29 -13.25 -22.25
C GLY A 127 -15.79 -13.23 -22.56
N THR A 128 -16.52 -14.24 -22.06
CA THR A 128 -17.97 -14.39 -22.24
C THR A 128 -18.75 -13.61 -21.19
N HIS A 129 -19.73 -12.79 -21.61
CA HIS A 129 -20.57 -12.03 -20.68
C HIS A 129 -21.48 -12.95 -19.87
N ASN A 130 -21.45 -12.81 -18.53
CA ASN A 130 -22.34 -13.55 -17.62
C ASN A 130 -23.78 -12.98 -17.75
N PRO A 131 -24.82 -13.82 -17.85
CA PRO A 131 -26.21 -13.37 -17.93
C PRO A 131 -26.75 -12.65 -16.69
N GLN A 132 -26.08 -12.71 -15.52
CA GLN A 132 -26.50 -11.95 -14.34
C GLN A 132 -26.03 -10.48 -14.41
N PRO A 133 -26.94 -9.49 -14.21
CA PRO A 133 -26.57 -8.08 -14.14
C PRO A 133 -25.54 -7.84 -13.02
N GLY A 134 -24.46 -7.11 -13.32
CA GLY A 134 -23.44 -6.70 -12.34
C GLY A 134 -22.28 -7.67 -12.11
N THR A 135 -22.17 -8.79 -12.86
CA THR A 135 -21.03 -9.70 -12.77
C THR A 135 -20.31 -9.81 -14.12
N HIS A 136 -19.08 -9.33 -14.23
CA HIS A 136 -18.35 -9.24 -15.52
C HIS A 136 -17.38 -10.40 -15.80
N TRP A 137 -17.14 -11.29 -14.83
CA TRP A 137 -16.37 -12.53 -15.01
C TRP A 137 -16.71 -13.56 -13.93
N VAL A 138 -16.82 -14.84 -14.31
CA VAL A 138 -16.84 -15.96 -13.37
C VAL A 138 -15.46 -16.62 -13.43
N THR A 139 -14.60 -16.34 -12.46
CA THR A 139 -13.32 -17.03 -12.39
C THR A 139 -13.54 -18.45 -11.86
N ARG A 140 -12.88 -19.47 -12.43
CA ARG A 140 -12.86 -20.85 -11.88
C ARG A 140 -12.10 -20.97 -10.56
N ARG A 141 -11.50 -19.89 -10.02
CA ARG A 141 -10.69 -19.96 -8.80
C ARG A 141 -11.58 -20.03 -7.57
N ARG A 142 -11.52 -21.16 -6.88
CA ARG A 142 -12.01 -21.30 -5.51
C ARG A 142 -10.95 -20.69 -4.59
N TRP A 143 -11.33 -19.71 -3.79
CA TRP A 143 -10.52 -19.23 -2.68
C TRP A 143 -10.95 -20.08 -1.48
N TRP A 144 -10.10 -21.05 -1.11
CA TRP A 144 -10.18 -21.77 0.16
C TRP A 144 -9.38 -21.01 1.22
#